data_AF-A0A847LGR4-F1
#
_entry.id   AF-A0A847LGR4-F1
#
_cell.length_a   1.000
_cell.length_b   1.000
_cell.length_c   1.000
_cell.angle_alpha   90.00
_cell.angle_beta   90.00
_cell.angle_gamma   90.00
#
_symmetry.space_group_name_H-M   'P 1'
#
loop_
_entity.id
_entity.type
_entity.pdbx_description
1 polymer ?
#
loop_
_entity_poly.entity_id
_entity_poly.type
_entity_poly.pdbx_seq_one_letter_code
_entity_poly.pdbx_strand_id
1 'polypeptide(L)'
;MFFVLGIVAVMVPLLLLFSMIGSSQAKQAMHFHDRITTEAIAWSALEAGIARLQASGGADLVSGSLSEVDYQFSLNPTGTGMASQALFNVFARSQKGPFTYIYLTVCEQIPRSPLAPADPNPVITHDFWGTVQNYDITQAFDCVAIANARGADYLEWERTVTYEQDRTDAEYRAALLGKASGLPPEVAANWSAIVDELARQKAVLTP
;
A
#
# COMPACT_ATOMS: atom_id res chain seq x y z
N MET A 1 -42.53 -36.51 25.23
CA MET A 1 -42.76 -36.07 23.84
C MET A 1 -43.34 -34.65 23.77
N PHE A 2 -44.40 -34.32 24.51
CA PHE A 2 -44.97 -32.96 24.57
C PHE A 2 -44.01 -31.87 25.07
N PHE A 3 -43.12 -32.17 26.01
CA PHE A 3 -42.14 -31.21 26.54
C PHE A 3 -41.07 -30.81 25.51
N VAL A 4 -40.64 -31.75 24.66
CA VAL A 4 -39.66 -31.50 23.59
C VAL A 4 -40.29 -30.69 22.45
N LEU A 5 -41.54 -31.00 22.09
CA LEU A 5 -42.32 -30.20 21.13
C LEU A 5 -42.56 -28.78 21.64
N GLY A 6 -42.81 -28.59 22.95
CA GLY A 6 -42.93 -27.26 23.57
C GLY A 6 -41.62 -26.46 23.53
N ILE A 7 -40.47 -27.10 23.79
CA ILE A 7 -39.16 -26.43 23.71
C ILE A 7 -38.84 -26.04 22.27
N VAL A 8 -39.07 -26.91 21.28
CA VAL A 8 -38.84 -26.59 19.86
C VAL A 8 -39.77 -25.47 19.38
N ALA A 9 -41.04 -25.48 19.80
CA ALA A 9 -42.01 -24.46 19.46
C ALA A 9 -41.70 -23.07 20.06
N VAL A 10 -40.90 -23.00 21.14
CA VAL A 10 -40.46 -21.74 21.76
C VAL A 10 -39.07 -21.30 21.29
N MET A 11 -38.14 -22.26 21.12
CA MET A 11 -36.77 -21.99 20.67
C MET A 11 -36.69 -21.56 19.21
N VAL A 12 -37.49 -22.15 18.31
CA VAL A 12 -37.43 -21.79 16.88
C VAL A 12 -37.89 -20.36 16.63
N PRO A 13 -39.02 -19.88 17.20
CA PRO A 13 -39.38 -18.46 17.13
C PRO A 13 -38.38 -17.55 17.82
N LEU A 14 -37.78 -17.95 18.96
CA LEU A 14 -36.76 -17.14 19.63
C LEU A 14 -35.47 -17.04 18.82
N LEU A 15 -35.01 -18.11 18.17
CA LEU A 15 -33.85 -18.08 17.27
C LEU A 15 -34.13 -17.24 16.02
N LEU A 16 -35.34 -17.34 15.46
CA LEU A 16 -35.79 -16.48 14.36
C LEU A 16 -35.91 -15.02 14.82
N LEU A 17 -36.40 -14.78 16.04
CA LEU A 17 -36.51 -13.45 16.64
C LEU A 17 -35.11 -12.87 16.88
N PHE A 18 -34.14 -13.62 17.42
CA PHE A 18 -32.76 -13.18 17.59
C PHE A 18 -32.03 -12.97 16.25
N SER A 19 -32.36 -13.75 15.20
CA SER A 19 -31.83 -13.51 13.84
C SER A 19 -32.47 -12.29 13.14
N MET A 20 -33.69 -11.92 13.55
CA MET A 20 -34.37 -10.69 13.12
C MET A 20 -34.00 -9.45 13.96
N ILE A 21 -33.62 -9.62 15.23
CA ILE A 21 -33.27 -8.56 16.20
C ILE A 21 -31.83 -8.04 16.04
N GLY A 22 -30.99 -8.69 15.22
CA GLY A 22 -29.84 -8.00 14.64
C GLY A 22 -30.36 -6.80 13.84
N SER A 23 -30.45 -5.64 14.48
CA SER A 23 -31.07 -4.44 13.95
C SER A 23 -30.51 -4.15 12.55
N SER A 24 -31.28 -3.50 11.68
CA SER A 24 -30.79 -3.07 10.37
C SER A 24 -29.43 -2.37 10.46
N GLN A 25 -29.19 -1.65 11.57
CA GLN A 25 -27.92 -1.02 11.91
C GLN A 25 -26.80 -2.03 12.18
N ALA A 26 -27.05 -3.14 12.90
CA ALA A 26 -26.04 -4.19 13.10
C ALA A 26 -25.68 -4.89 11.79
N LYS A 27 -26.66 -5.16 10.92
CA LYS A 27 -26.40 -5.73 9.58
C LYS A 27 -25.64 -4.76 8.68
N GLN A 28 -25.97 -3.47 8.73
CA GLN A 28 -25.22 -2.42 8.03
C GLN A 28 -23.80 -2.26 8.58
N ALA A 29 -23.61 -2.35 9.89
CA ALA A 29 -22.30 -2.28 10.52
C ALA A 29 -21.41 -3.47 10.13
N MET A 30 -21.96 -4.69 10.09
CA MET A 30 -21.25 -5.87 9.59
C MET A 30 -20.88 -5.73 8.11
N HIS A 31 -21.81 -5.29 7.27
CA HIS A 31 -21.55 -5.03 5.85
C HIS A 31 -20.47 -3.96 5.65
N PHE A 32 -20.48 -2.90 6.44
CA PHE A 32 -19.48 -1.84 6.39
C PHE A 32 -18.11 -2.32 6.89
N HIS A 33 -18.09 -3.11 7.96
CA HIS A 33 -16.89 -3.74 8.48
C HIS A 33 -16.25 -4.68 7.44
N ASP A 34 -17.04 -5.53 6.80
CA ASP A 34 -16.55 -6.43 5.75
C ASP A 34 -15.97 -5.64 4.59
N ARG A 35 -16.68 -4.60 4.14
CA ARG A 35 -16.22 -3.71 3.08
C ARG A 35 -14.87 -3.06 3.40
N ILE A 36 -14.74 -2.42 4.56
CA ILE A 36 -13.49 -1.77 4.98
C ILE A 36 -12.37 -2.79 5.13
N THR A 37 -12.66 -3.95 5.70
CA THR A 37 -11.64 -5.00 5.92
C THR A 37 -11.12 -5.50 4.58
N THR A 38 -12.00 -5.73 3.60
CA THR A 38 -11.58 -6.10 2.24
C THR A 38 -10.70 -5.02 1.62
N GLU A 39 -11.11 -3.74 1.69
CA GLU A 39 -10.34 -2.61 1.17
C GLU A 39 -8.93 -2.51 1.79
N ALA A 40 -8.85 -2.54 3.13
CA ALA A 40 -7.60 -2.45 3.87
C ALA A 40 -6.63 -3.61 3.55
N ILE A 41 -7.17 -4.81 3.32
CA ILE A 41 -6.37 -5.98 2.95
C ILE A 41 -5.84 -5.84 1.52
N ALA A 42 -6.63 -5.30 0.57
CA ALA A 42 -6.11 -5.01 -0.78
C ALA A 42 -4.99 -3.97 -0.74
N TRP A 43 -5.13 -2.92 0.09
CA TRP A 43 -4.06 -1.94 0.28
C TRP A 43 -2.80 -2.58 0.87
N SER A 44 -2.96 -3.40 1.91
CA SER A 44 -1.84 -4.09 2.55
C SER A 44 -1.12 -5.04 1.58
N ALA A 45 -1.86 -5.69 0.68
CA ALA A 45 -1.29 -6.54 -0.36
C ALA A 45 -0.49 -5.71 -1.41
N LEU A 46 -0.92 -4.49 -1.72
CA LEU A 46 -0.19 -3.56 -2.58
C LEU A 46 1.16 -3.16 -1.97
N GLU A 47 1.13 -2.75 -0.71
CA GLU A 47 2.33 -2.38 0.07
C GLU A 47 3.31 -3.56 0.18
N ALA A 48 2.80 -4.78 0.40
CA ALA A 48 3.62 -5.98 0.39
C ALA A 48 4.31 -6.20 -0.97
N GLY A 49 3.62 -5.92 -2.08
CA GLY A 49 4.20 -5.94 -3.42
C GLY A 49 5.31 -4.91 -3.60
N ILE A 50 5.12 -3.69 -3.12
CA ILE A 50 6.14 -2.63 -3.18
C ILE A 50 7.36 -3.01 -2.33
N ALA A 51 7.16 -3.51 -1.11
CA ALA A 51 8.23 -3.98 -0.23
C ALA A 51 9.02 -5.14 -0.87
N ARG A 52 8.36 -6.00 -1.63
CA ARG A 52 9.01 -7.08 -2.39
C ARG A 52 9.90 -6.54 -3.52
N LEU A 53 9.44 -5.49 -4.22
CA LEU A 53 10.26 -4.77 -5.20
C LEU A 53 11.47 -4.11 -4.54
N GLN A 54 11.33 -3.56 -3.34
CA GLN A 54 12.46 -3.02 -2.59
C GLN A 54 13.48 -4.10 -2.22
N ALA A 55 13.04 -5.30 -1.81
CA ALA A 55 13.94 -6.36 -1.37
C ALA A 55 14.72 -7.05 -2.51
N SER A 56 14.03 -7.61 -3.51
CA SER A 56 14.67 -8.44 -4.54
C SER A 56 14.22 -8.12 -5.97
N GLY A 57 13.09 -7.43 -6.14
CA GLY A 57 12.45 -7.30 -7.44
C GLY A 57 11.98 -8.63 -8.01
N GLY A 58 11.52 -8.59 -9.26
CA GLY A 58 11.14 -9.76 -10.04
C GLY A 58 9.64 -9.92 -10.24
N ALA A 59 9.28 -10.70 -11.27
CA ALA A 59 7.89 -11.06 -11.49
C ALA A 59 7.43 -12.05 -10.43
N ASP A 60 6.30 -11.78 -9.79
CA ASP A 60 5.79 -12.60 -8.69
C ASP A 60 4.26 -12.58 -8.67
N LEU A 61 3.66 -13.65 -8.17
CA LEU A 61 2.23 -13.75 -7.91
C LEU A 61 2.06 -14.40 -6.55
N VAL A 62 1.63 -13.61 -5.57
CA VAL A 62 1.41 -14.07 -4.21
C VAL A 62 -0.08 -14.04 -3.93
N SER A 63 -0.62 -15.18 -3.55
CA SER A 63 -2.00 -15.32 -3.09
C SER A 63 -2.01 -15.80 -1.66
N GLY A 64 -2.94 -15.30 -0.87
CA GLY A 64 -3.14 -15.71 0.52
C GLY A 64 -4.55 -15.39 1.00
N SER A 65 -4.81 -15.70 2.26
CA SER A 65 -6.03 -15.30 2.92
C SER A 65 -5.73 -14.78 4.33
N LEU A 66 -6.41 -13.70 4.71
CA LEU A 66 -6.33 -13.12 6.04
C LEU A 66 -7.75 -12.96 6.58
N SER A 67 -8.06 -13.65 7.69
CA SER A 67 -9.38 -13.55 8.34
C SER A 67 -10.56 -13.75 7.37
N GLU A 68 -10.49 -14.81 6.54
CA GLU A 68 -11.50 -15.17 5.52
C GLU A 68 -11.63 -14.18 4.35
N VAL A 69 -10.69 -13.24 4.21
CA VAL A 69 -10.57 -12.38 3.03
C VAL A 69 -9.43 -12.92 2.17
N ASP A 70 -9.77 -13.34 0.96
CA ASP A 70 -8.76 -13.75 -0.02
C ASP A 70 -8.08 -12.50 -0.55
N TYR A 71 -6.76 -12.54 -0.65
CA TYR A 71 -5.98 -11.48 -1.25
C TYR A 71 -4.94 -12.05 -2.21
N GLN A 72 -4.56 -11.21 -3.16
CA GLN A 72 -3.54 -11.50 -4.14
C GLN A 72 -2.79 -10.22 -4.46
N PHE A 73 -1.48 -10.31 -4.65
CA PHE A 73 -0.75 -9.28 -5.38
C PHE A 73 0.12 -9.91 -6.47
N SER A 74 0.39 -9.13 -7.51
CA SER A 74 1.25 -9.53 -8.61
C SER A 74 2.19 -8.41 -8.99
N LEU A 75 3.42 -8.78 -9.30
CA LEU A 75 4.46 -7.91 -9.82
C LEU A 75 4.67 -8.28 -11.28
N ASN A 76 4.26 -7.40 -12.19
CA ASN A 76 4.36 -7.66 -13.62
C ASN A 76 5.39 -6.73 -14.24
N PRO A 77 6.54 -7.22 -14.74
CA PRO A 77 7.51 -6.39 -15.42
C PRO A 77 6.93 -5.85 -16.73
N THR A 78 7.01 -4.54 -16.94
CA THR A 78 6.47 -3.86 -18.14
C THR A 78 7.55 -3.38 -19.09
N GLY A 79 8.80 -3.28 -18.61
CA GLY A 79 9.94 -2.93 -19.45
C GLY A 79 11.04 -2.24 -18.66
N THR A 80 11.85 -1.48 -19.39
CA THR A 80 12.94 -0.69 -18.83
C THR A 80 12.69 0.78 -19.14
N GLY A 81 12.85 1.64 -18.14
CA GLY A 81 12.75 3.08 -18.30
C GLY A 81 14.00 3.71 -18.91
N MET A 82 13.93 5.01 -19.19
CA MET A 82 14.98 5.72 -19.92
C MET A 82 16.32 5.80 -19.18
N ALA A 83 16.30 5.71 -17.85
CA ALA A 83 17.48 5.71 -16.98
C ALA A 83 17.85 4.29 -16.52
N SER A 84 17.48 3.26 -17.28
CA SER A 84 17.75 1.84 -16.97
C SER A 84 17.07 1.31 -15.70
N GLN A 85 16.03 1.98 -15.21
CA GLN A 85 15.14 1.46 -14.17
C GLN A 85 14.31 0.29 -14.70
N ALA A 86 14.03 -0.70 -13.86
CA ALA A 86 13.08 -1.76 -14.17
C ALA A 86 11.66 -1.30 -13.83
N LEU A 87 10.75 -1.36 -14.80
CA LEU A 87 9.36 -0.92 -14.65
C LEU A 87 8.47 -2.11 -14.32
N PHE A 88 7.58 -1.94 -13.34
CA PHE A 88 6.64 -2.95 -12.90
C PHE A 88 5.24 -2.36 -12.77
N ASN A 89 4.23 -3.16 -13.11
CA ASN A 89 2.87 -2.95 -12.65
C ASN A 89 2.64 -3.82 -11.42
N VAL A 90 2.34 -3.20 -10.28
CA VAL A 90 1.95 -3.90 -9.06
C VAL A 90 0.44 -3.89 -8.98
N PHE A 91 -0.16 -5.08 -9.10
CA PHE A 91 -1.59 -5.25 -8.88
C PHE A 91 -1.81 -5.87 -7.53
N ALA A 92 -2.79 -5.38 -6.79
CA ALA A 92 -3.29 -6.00 -5.59
C ALA A 92 -4.80 -6.16 -5.69
N ARG A 93 -5.31 -7.28 -5.20
CA ARG A 93 -6.72 -7.60 -5.16
C ARG A 93 -7.07 -8.20 -3.81
N SER A 94 -8.24 -7.88 -3.31
CA SER A 94 -8.87 -8.63 -2.23
C SER A 94 -10.33 -8.91 -2.53
N GLN A 95 -10.85 -9.99 -1.96
CA GLN A 95 -12.24 -10.40 -2.13
C GLN A 95 -12.81 -11.00 -0.85
N LYS A 96 -14.00 -10.55 -0.46
CA LYS A 96 -14.83 -11.15 0.59
C LYS A 96 -16.30 -11.12 0.17
N GLY A 97 -16.87 -12.28 -0.15
CA GLY A 97 -18.25 -12.37 -0.64
C GLY A 97 -18.49 -11.46 -1.87
N PRO A 98 -19.40 -10.47 -1.80
CA PRO A 98 -19.68 -9.55 -2.90
C PRO A 98 -18.67 -8.40 -3.03
N PHE A 99 -17.80 -8.18 -2.04
CA PHE A 99 -16.84 -7.07 -2.08
C PHE A 99 -15.57 -7.51 -2.79
N THR A 100 -15.17 -6.76 -3.80
CA THR A 100 -13.89 -6.94 -4.50
C THR A 100 -13.23 -5.58 -4.64
N TYR A 101 -11.98 -5.48 -4.22
CA TYR A 101 -11.16 -4.28 -4.36
C TYR A 101 -9.92 -4.62 -5.15
N ILE A 102 -9.58 -3.75 -6.09
CA ILE A 102 -8.40 -3.89 -6.95
C ILE A 102 -7.64 -2.57 -6.93
N TYR A 103 -6.35 -2.66 -6.62
CA TYR A 103 -5.39 -1.57 -6.73
C TYR A 103 -4.34 -1.89 -7.77
N LEU A 104 -3.92 -0.85 -8.47
CA LEU A 104 -2.80 -0.87 -9.39
C LEU A 104 -1.92 0.32 -9.10
N THR A 105 -0.63 0.11 -9.06
CA THR A 105 0.36 1.18 -9.16
C THR A 105 1.44 0.77 -10.13
N VAL A 106 2.01 1.74 -10.82
CA VAL A 106 3.25 1.53 -11.56
C VAL A 106 4.41 1.82 -10.62
N CYS A 107 5.44 0.99 -10.69
CA CYS A 107 6.63 1.08 -9.87
C CYS A 107 7.87 1.10 -10.75
N GLU A 108 8.78 2.02 -10.47
CA GLU A 108 10.11 2.06 -11.05
C GLU A 108 11.11 1.58 -9.99
N GLN A 109 11.69 0.40 -10.22
CA GLN A 109 12.77 -0.11 -9.40
C GLN A 109 14.10 0.36 -9.97
N ILE A 110 14.88 1.07 -9.17
CA ILE A 110 16.25 1.47 -9.53
C ILE A 110 17.19 0.39 -8.99
N PRO A 111 17.70 -0.54 -9.83
CA PRO A 111 18.60 -1.57 -9.36
C PRO A 111 19.89 -0.92 -8.85
N ARG A 112 20.21 -1.12 -7.57
CA ARG A 112 21.51 -0.70 -7.03
C ARG A 112 22.62 -1.56 -7.60
N SER A 113 23.84 -0.99 -7.63
CA SER A 113 25.04 -1.72 -8.05
C SER A 113 25.20 -3.01 -7.24
N PRO A 114 25.51 -4.15 -7.87
CA PRO A 114 25.73 -5.43 -7.18
C PRO A 114 26.91 -5.41 -6.18
N LEU A 115 27.67 -4.31 -6.13
CA LEU A 115 28.74 -4.07 -5.16
C LEU A 115 28.25 -3.53 -3.81
N ALA A 116 26.96 -3.22 -3.65
CA ALA A 116 26.32 -2.82 -2.39
C ALA A 116 25.25 -3.85 -1.97
N PRO A 117 25.63 -4.98 -1.32
CA PRO A 117 24.77 -6.16 -1.23
C PRO A 117 23.74 -6.18 -0.08
N ALA A 118 23.45 -5.05 0.57
CA ALA A 118 22.60 -5.04 1.78
C ALA A 118 21.43 -4.04 1.75
N ASP A 119 21.39 -3.13 0.78
CA ASP A 119 20.41 -2.04 0.81
C ASP A 119 19.20 -2.35 -0.09
N PRO A 120 17.97 -2.05 0.35
CA PRO A 120 16.79 -2.19 -0.48
C PRO A 120 16.91 -1.31 -1.74
N ASN A 121 16.46 -1.84 -2.87
CA ASN A 121 16.35 -1.09 -4.11
C ASN A 121 15.37 0.08 -3.92
N PRO A 122 15.76 1.31 -4.29
CA PRO A 122 14.82 2.40 -4.38
C PRO A 122 13.69 2.04 -5.33
N VAL A 123 12.45 2.20 -4.86
CA VAL A 123 11.25 2.02 -5.67
C VAL A 123 10.47 3.33 -5.66
N ILE A 124 10.25 3.88 -6.85
CA ILE A 124 9.41 5.05 -7.06
C ILE A 124 8.05 4.55 -7.51
N THR A 125 7.00 4.87 -6.75
CA THR A 125 5.62 4.53 -7.10
C THR A 125 4.97 5.71 -7.82
N HIS A 126 4.23 5.44 -8.90
CA HIS A 126 3.46 6.45 -9.61
C HIS A 126 2.17 5.86 -10.21
N ASP A 127 1.28 6.75 -10.66
CA ASP A 127 0.00 6.42 -11.30
C ASP A 127 -0.85 5.43 -10.49
N PHE A 128 -1.13 5.81 -9.24
CA PHE A 128 -1.99 5.02 -8.37
C PHE A 128 -3.44 5.00 -8.88
N TRP A 129 -3.98 3.80 -9.00
CA TRP A 129 -5.36 3.56 -9.37
C TRP A 129 -6.03 2.58 -8.41
N GLY A 130 -7.24 2.91 -7.99
CA GLY A 130 -8.07 2.07 -7.14
C GLY A 130 -9.48 1.98 -7.66
N THR A 131 -10.01 0.77 -7.77
CA THR A 131 -11.37 0.56 -8.25
C THR A 131 -12.02 -0.65 -7.60
N VAL A 132 -13.34 -0.62 -7.54
CA VAL A 132 -14.21 -1.73 -7.14
C VAL A 132 -14.62 -2.56 -8.39
N GLN A 133 -14.29 -2.10 -9.61
CA GLN A 133 -14.64 -2.70 -10.91
C GLN A 133 -13.41 -3.24 -11.64
N ASN A 134 -13.58 -4.27 -12.49
CA ASN A 134 -12.49 -4.85 -13.29
C ASN A 134 -11.89 -3.82 -14.26
N TYR A 135 -10.55 -3.76 -14.34
CA TYR A 135 -9.80 -2.79 -15.14
C TYR A 135 -9.82 -3.09 -16.64
N ASP A 136 -10.00 -2.05 -17.47
CA ASP A 136 -9.77 -2.08 -18.93
C ASP A 136 -8.59 -1.17 -19.28
N ILE A 137 -7.52 -1.80 -19.77
CA ILE A 137 -6.24 -1.15 -20.12
C ILE A 137 -6.34 -0.17 -21.29
N THR A 138 -7.45 -0.17 -22.04
CA THR A 138 -7.63 0.70 -23.22
C THR A 138 -8.05 2.13 -22.89
N GLN A 139 -8.35 2.44 -21.62
CA GLN A 139 -8.79 3.77 -21.18
C GLN A 139 -7.67 4.62 -20.55
N ALA A 140 -6.39 4.28 -20.79
CA ALA A 140 -5.26 4.99 -20.20
C ALA A 140 -5.28 6.50 -20.52
N PHE A 141 -5.20 7.33 -19.47
CA PHE A 141 -5.08 8.77 -19.57
C PHE A 141 -3.80 9.20 -20.32
N ASP A 142 -3.87 10.40 -20.88
CA ASP A 142 -2.91 11.05 -21.78
C ASP A 142 -1.43 10.78 -21.45
N CYS A 143 -0.78 9.92 -22.24
CA CYS A 143 0.59 9.45 -22.03
C CYS A 143 1.63 10.59 -21.93
N VAL A 144 1.33 11.77 -22.49
CA VAL A 144 2.20 12.95 -22.45
C VAL A 144 2.20 13.60 -21.07
N ALA A 145 1.05 13.65 -20.40
CA ALA A 145 0.97 14.16 -19.03
C ALA A 145 1.75 13.27 -18.07
N ILE A 146 1.68 11.95 -18.27
CA ILE A 146 2.43 10.95 -17.49
C ILE A 146 3.94 11.10 -17.73
N ALA A 147 4.39 11.28 -18.97
CA ALA A 147 5.81 11.49 -19.26
C ALA A 147 6.37 12.79 -18.64
N ASN A 148 5.58 13.85 -18.60
CA ASN A 148 5.98 15.12 -17.98
C ASN A 148 6.00 15.02 -16.44
N ALA A 149 5.03 14.32 -15.84
CA ALA A 149 5.05 14.02 -14.41
C ALA A 149 6.28 13.19 -14.03
N ARG A 150 6.60 12.16 -14.82
CA ARG A 150 7.81 11.33 -14.66
C ARG A 150 9.10 12.16 -14.66
N GLY A 151 9.21 13.15 -15.55
CA GLY A 151 10.36 14.04 -15.59
C GLY A 151 10.51 14.89 -14.32
N ALA A 152 9.38 15.34 -13.75
CA ALA A 152 9.37 16.13 -12.52
C ALA A 152 9.75 15.27 -11.29
N ASP A 153 9.22 14.05 -11.20
CA ASP A 153 9.50 13.14 -10.09
C ASP A 153 10.98 12.74 -10.07
N TYR A 154 11.58 12.50 -11.24
CA TYR A 154 13.01 12.17 -11.34
C TYR A 154 13.90 13.33 -10.91
N LEU A 155 13.58 14.56 -11.32
CA LEU A 155 14.32 15.75 -10.90
C LEU A 155 14.23 15.99 -9.39
N GLU A 156 13.07 15.70 -8.79
CA GLU A 156 12.89 15.85 -7.34
C GLU A 156 13.60 14.75 -6.55
N TRP A 157 13.62 13.52 -7.07
CA TRP A 157 14.42 12.43 -6.54
C TRP A 157 15.92 12.76 -6.58
N GLU A 158 16.44 13.20 -7.74
CA GLU A 158 17.84 13.61 -7.87
C GLU A 158 18.19 14.72 -6.88
N ARG A 159 17.35 15.75 -6.77
CA ARG A 159 17.53 16.83 -5.79
C ARG A 159 17.57 16.31 -4.35
N THR A 160 16.69 15.38 -4.01
CA THR A 160 16.63 14.79 -2.67
C THR A 160 17.90 14.00 -2.37
N VAL A 161 18.34 13.16 -3.32
CA VAL A 161 19.57 12.38 -3.21
C VAL A 161 20.79 13.30 -3.09
N THR A 162 20.92 14.33 -3.93
CA THR A 162 22.01 15.31 -3.85
C THR A 162 21.97 16.07 -2.52
N TYR A 163 20.78 16.54 -2.09
CA TYR A 163 20.61 17.22 -0.81
C TYR A 163 21.08 16.37 0.37
N GLU A 164 20.78 15.07 0.32
CA GLU A 164 21.19 14.09 1.31
C GLU A 164 22.69 13.80 1.24
N GLN A 165 23.25 13.53 0.06
CA GLN A 165 24.68 13.19 -0.09
C GLN A 165 25.63 14.34 0.25
N ASP A 166 25.27 15.58 -0.06
CA ASP A 166 26.13 16.77 0.15
C ASP A 166 26.21 17.24 1.61
N ARG A 167 25.48 16.59 2.54
CA ARG A 167 25.46 16.96 3.96
C ARG A 167 25.95 15.82 4.83
N THR A 168 26.76 16.16 5.83
CA THR A 168 27.07 15.25 6.93
C THR A 168 25.80 14.92 7.72
N ASP A 169 25.78 13.79 8.42
CA ASP A 169 24.65 13.38 9.26
C ASP A 169 24.23 14.44 10.27
N ALA A 170 25.22 15.14 10.86
CA ALA A 170 24.97 16.21 11.81
C ALA A 170 24.28 17.41 11.14
N GLU A 171 24.72 17.80 9.94
CA GLU A 171 24.13 18.90 9.17
C GLU A 171 22.73 18.56 8.66
N TYR A 172 22.51 17.32 8.21
CA TYR A 172 21.19 16.83 7.77
C TYR A 172 20.18 16.82 8.92
N ARG A 173 20.55 16.25 10.07
CA ARG A 173 19.72 16.24 11.30
C ARG A 173 19.39 17.65 11.76
N ALA A 174 20.38 18.54 11.82
CA ALA A 174 20.17 19.93 12.23
C ALA A 174 19.23 20.68 11.27
N ALA A 175 19.38 20.48 9.96
CA ALA A 175 18.52 21.10 8.96
C ALA A 175 17.07 20.60 9.05
N LEU A 176 16.84 19.31 9.28
CA LEU A 176 15.49 18.76 9.44
C LEU A 176 14.83 19.20 10.75
N LEU A 177 15.56 19.17 11.88
CA LEU A 177 15.05 19.67 13.16
C LEU A 177 14.68 21.16 13.08
N GLY A 178 15.42 21.95 12.31
CA GLY A 178 15.12 23.36 12.06
C GLY A 178 13.79 23.61 11.34
N LYS A 179 13.19 22.59 10.69
CA LYS A 179 11.88 22.70 10.03
C LYS A 179 10.69 22.44 10.95
N ALA A 180 10.92 22.06 12.21
CA ALA A 180 9.87 21.66 13.16
C ALA A 180 8.77 22.72 13.35
N SER A 181 9.14 24.01 13.29
CA SER A 181 8.22 25.13 13.51
C SER A 181 7.17 25.31 12.41
N GLY A 182 7.37 24.69 11.24
CA GLY A 182 6.41 24.76 10.12
C GLY A 182 5.45 23.57 10.03
N LEU A 183 5.53 22.61 10.97
CA LEU A 183 4.81 21.34 10.86
C LEU A 183 3.45 21.38 11.59
N PRO A 184 2.46 20.62 11.10
CA PRO A 184 1.22 20.38 11.83
C PRO A 184 1.49 19.80 13.23
N PRO A 185 0.66 20.09 14.25
CA PRO A 185 0.93 19.70 15.64
C PRO A 185 1.13 18.19 15.83
N GLU A 186 0.38 17.38 15.07
CA GLU A 186 0.43 15.92 15.09
C GLU A 186 1.79 15.36 14.63
N VAL A 187 2.42 16.05 13.67
CA VAL A 187 3.73 15.68 13.13
C VAL A 187 4.84 16.28 13.97
N ALA A 188 4.67 17.53 14.42
CA ALA A 188 5.63 18.25 15.26
C ALA A 188 5.95 17.48 16.55
N ALA A 189 4.94 16.86 17.18
CA ALA A 189 5.11 16.07 18.40
C ALA A 189 6.03 14.85 18.22
N ASN A 190 6.07 14.26 17.01
CA ASN A 190 6.87 13.09 16.69
C ASN A 190 8.10 13.42 15.84
N TRP A 191 8.34 14.70 15.55
CA TRP A 191 9.28 15.11 14.51
C TRP A 191 10.70 14.68 14.82
N SER A 192 11.15 14.74 16.07
CA SER A 192 12.49 14.27 16.44
C SER A 192 12.70 12.79 16.12
N ALA A 193 11.70 11.95 16.40
CA ALA A 193 11.76 10.51 16.10
C ALA A 193 11.73 10.25 14.58
N ILE A 194 10.95 11.04 13.83
CA ILE A 194 10.93 10.98 12.36
C ILE A 194 12.29 11.40 11.79
N VAL A 195 12.93 12.45 12.32
CA VAL A 195 14.27 12.88 11.88
C VAL A 195 15.33 11.83 12.19
N ASP A 196 15.25 11.16 13.35
CA ASP A 196 16.15 10.06 13.68
C ASP A 196 15.99 8.88 12.70
N GLU A 197 14.76 8.59 12.30
CA GLU A 197 14.45 7.58 11.30
C GLU A 197 15.00 7.94 9.92
N LEU A 198 14.75 9.17 9.46
CA LEU A 198 15.24 9.66 8.17
C LEU A 198 16.77 9.71 8.14
N ALA A 199 17.42 10.13 9.22
CA ALA A 199 18.87 10.11 9.34
C ALA A 199 19.43 8.68 9.33
N ARG A 200 18.74 7.73 9.97
CA ARG A 200 19.09 6.30 9.92
C ARG A 200 18.98 5.75 8.50
N GLN A 201 17.94 6.14 7.76
CA GLN A 201 17.75 5.74 6.36
C GLN A 201 18.82 6.38 5.45
N LYS A 202 19.16 7.66 5.64
CA LYS A 202 20.26 8.33 4.93
C LYS A 202 21.61 7.61 5.07
N ALA A 203 21.92 7.09 6.25
CA ALA A 203 23.17 6.34 6.47
C ALA A 203 23.28 5.08 5.59
N VAL A 204 22.16 4.59 5.04
CA VAL A 204 22.08 3.45 4.10
C VAL A 204 22.19 3.93 2.63
N LEU A 205 22.09 5.24 2.37
CA LEU A 205 22.17 5.83 1.02
C LEU A 205 23.57 6.37 0.67
N THR A 206 24.48 6.43 1.66
CA THR A 206 25.83 6.98 1.51
C THR A 206 26.83 5.82 1.70
N PRO A 207 27.75 5.55 0.76
CA PRO A 207 28.72 4.46 0.87
C PRO A 207 29.73 4.64 2.01
#